data_AF-A0AA95MS27-F1
#
_entry.id   AF-A0AA95MS27-F1
#
_cell.length_a   1.000
_cell.length_b   1.000
_cell.length_c   1.000
_cell.angle_alpha   90.00
_cell.angle_beta   90.00
_cell.angle_gamma   90.00
#
_symmetry.space_group_name_H-M   'P 1'
#
loop_
_entity.id
_entity.type
_entity.pdbx_description
1 polymer ?
#
loop_
_entity_poly.entity_id
_entity_poly.type
_entity_poly.pdbx_seq_one_letter_code
_entity_poly.pdbx_strand_id
1 'polypeptide(L)'
;MVASDFDEQTLSAVSWLNSNHVDMSCYKLTPFKVNDEIYLQTEKVLPVTNFEDYYVNLMDKSLATMVKRNKGGTRRTLPKIDAMLGWGVVKEGDVIAAKDRDNEGILLANGNIMVNDKEKSMQSWLKEIYGWSSVQTYVFAIHKESGKSLSQIREEYMSQQAMEATDDF
;
A
#
# COMPACT_ATOMS: atom_id res chain seq x y z
N MET A 1 15.13 12.35 -2.24
CA MET A 1 15.53 13.42 -1.30
C MET A 1 16.41 12.83 -0.22
N VAL A 2 17.37 13.62 0.27
CA VAL A 2 18.27 13.24 1.37
C VAL A 2 18.24 14.35 2.41
N ALA A 3 17.95 14.02 3.66
CA ALA A 3 17.83 15.00 4.74
C ALA A 3 18.17 14.38 6.10
N SER A 4 18.29 15.21 7.14
CA SER A 4 18.39 14.74 8.53
C SER A 4 17.04 14.26 9.07
N ASP A 5 15.93 14.77 8.54
CA ASP A 5 14.58 14.28 8.80
C ASP A 5 13.60 14.81 7.74
N PHE A 6 12.38 14.28 7.74
CA PHE A 6 11.29 14.74 6.87
C PHE A 6 10.02 14.99 7.68
N ASP A 7 9.34 16.10 7.43
CA ASP A 7 8.02 16.36 7.99
C ASP A 7 6.92 15.58 7.25
N GLU A 8 5.76 15.45 7.88
CA GLU A 8 4.63 14.68 7.35
C GLU A 8 4.12 15.22 6.01
N GLN A 9 4.17 16.53 5.76
CA GLN A 9 3.67 17.14 4.52
C GLN A 9 4.60 16.78 3.36
N THR A 10 5.91 16.85 3.58
CA THR A 10 6.91 16.39 2.61
C THR A 10 6.73 14.91 2.28
N LEU A 11 6.57 14.06 3.30
CA LEU A 11 6.34 12.63 3.09
C LEU A 11 5.03 12.33 2.35
N SER A 12 3.97 13.08 2.65
CA SER A 12 2.68 12.98 1.97
C SER A 12 2.79 13.37 0.50
N ALA A 13 3.48 14.47 0.19
CA ALA A 13 3.69 14.92 -1.17
C ALA A 13 4.51 13.91 -1.99
N VAL A 14 5.59 13.37 -1.42
CA VAL A 14 6.41 12.34 -2.09
C VAL A 14 5.61 11.05 -2.29
N SER A 15 4.78 10.65 -1.33
CA SER A 15 3.89 9.49 -1.48
C SER A 15 2.84 9.70 -2.57
N TRP A 16 2.31 10.92 -2.69
CA TRP A 16 1.40 11.28 -3.78
C TRP A 16 2.10 11.23 -5.14
N LEU A 17 3.33 11.73 -5.24
CA LEU A 17 4.13 11.66 -6.47
C LEU A 17 4.37 10.22 -6.91
N ASN A 18 4.75 9.34 -5.98
CA ASN A 18 4.91 7.91 -6.26
C ASN A 18 3.61 7.27 -6.77
N SER A 19 2.47 7.67 -6.21
CA SER A 19 1.14 7.18 -6.64
C SER A 19 0.75 7.68 -8.04
N ASN A 20 1.35 8.79 -8.50
CA ASN A 20 1.17 9.39 -9.82
C ASN A 20 2.34 9.09 -10.78
N HIS A 21 3.00 7.94 -10.58
CA HIS A 21 4.07 7.42 -11.45
C HIS A 21 5.35 8.27 -11.48
N VAL A 22 5.58 9.11 -10.46
CA VAL A 22 6.85 9.81 -10.25
C VAL A 22 7.62 9.07 -9.16
N ASP A 23 8.59 8.23 -9.56
CA ASP A 23 9.41 7.45 -8.64
C ASP A 23 10.37 8.36 -7.84
N MET A 24 10.15 8.43 -6.53
CA MET A 24 10.86 9.30 -5.62
C MET A 24 11.04 8.65 -4.25
N SER A 25 12.30 8.53 -3.82
CA SER A 25 12.69 7.96 -2.52
C SER A 25 13.20 9.03 -1.54
N CYS A 26 12.93 8.86 -0.25
CA CYS A 26 13.45 9.71 0.83
C CYS A 26 14.41 8.92 1.71
N TYR A 27 15.61 9.47 1.94
CA TYR A 27 16.64 8.88 2.80
C TYR A 27 17.01 9.82 3.93
N LYS A 28 16.96 9.32 5.16
CA LYS A 28 17.42 10.00 6.36
C LYS A 28 18.89 9.64 6.60
N LEU A 29 19.72 10.66 6.77
CA LEU A 29 21.14 10.50 7.12
C LEU A 29 21.36 11.03 8.53
N THR A 30 21.85 10.17 9.42
CA THR A 30 22.21 10.55 10.79
C THR A 30 23.70 10.32 10.99
N PRO A 31 24.53 11.38 11.11
CA PRO A 31 25.93 11.23 11.42
C PRO A 31 26.10 10.79 12.88
N PHE A 32 27.04 9.88 13.14
CA PHE A 32 27.42 9.46 14.47
C PHE A 32 28.93 9.21 14.54
N LYS A 33 29.50 9.33 15.73
CA LYS A 33 30.95 9.24 15.94
C LYS A 33 31.29 7.98 16.73
N VAL A 34 32.24 7.18 16.23
CA VAL A 34 32.76 5.99 16.90
C VAL A 34 34.28 6.00 16.77
N ASN A 35 35.00 5.91 17.90
CA ASN A 35 36.47 5.86 17.92
C ASN A 35 37.17 6.94 17.08
N ASP A 36 36.68 8.17 17.19
CA ASP A 36 37.15 9.35 16.45
C ASP A 36 36.85 9.38 14.94
N GLU A 37 36.19 8.35 14.41
CA GLU A 37 35.70 8.29 13.03
C GLU A 37 34.23 8.69 12.93
N ILE A 38 33.88 9.36 11.83
CA ILE A 38 32.52 9.80 11.53
C ILE A 38 31.87 8.77 10.60
N TYR A 39 30.72 8.26 11.03
CA TYR A 39 29.87 7.35 10.28
C TYR A 39 28.55 8.01 9.92
N LEU A 40 27.94 7.57 8.83
CA LEU A 40 26.61 7.99 8.41
C LEU A 40 25.67 6.79 8.48
N GLN A 41 24.69 6.86 9.39
CA GLN A 41 23.58 5.93 9.38
C GLN A 41 22.60 6.34 8.30
N THR A 42 22.33 5.44 7.36
CA THR A 42 21.38 5.67 6.27
C THR A 42 20.10 4.90 6.52
N GLU A 43 18.97 5.60 6.53
CA GLU A 43 17.64 5.01 6.66
C GLU A 43 16.78 5.40 5.46
N LYS A 44 16.08 4.43 4.87
CA LYS A 44 15.14 4.71 3.78
C LYS A 44 13.74 4.95 4.36
N VAL A 45 13.32 6.21 4.33
CA VAL A 45 12.03 6.66 4.88
C VAL A 45 10.87 6.39 3.91
N LEU A 46 11.10 6.54 2.59
CA LEU A 46 10.12 6.22 1.55
C LEU A 46 10.71 5.37 0.41
N PRO A 47 9.93 4.42 -0.15
CA PRO A 47 8.58 4.03 0.29
C PRO A 47 8.59 3.29 1.63
N VAL A 48 7.64 3.62 2.50
CA VAL A 48 7.52 3.01 3.84
C VAL A 48 7.30 1.50 3.72
N THR A 49 7.83 0.74 4.68
CA THR A 49 7.62 -0.71 4.80
C THR A 49 6.26 -1.07 5.41
N ASN A 50 5.58 -0.11 6.06
CA ASN A 50 4.23 -0.24 6.62
C ASN A 50 3.45 1.07 6.40
N PHE A 51 2.22 0.98 5.88
CA PHE A 51 1.62 2.02 5.04
C PHE A 51 0.35 2.69 5.60
N GLU A 52 0.22 2.82 6.93
CA GLU A 52 -1.02 3.36 7.53
C GLU A 52 -0.95 4.85 7.93
N ASP A 53 0.23 5.48 8.01
CA ASP A 53 0.36 6.73 8.78
C ASP A 53 0.43 8.05 7.97
N TYR A 54 0.47 8.06 6.63
CA TYR A 54 0.75 9.31 5.87
C TYR A 54 -0.26 9.72 4.79
N TYR A 55 -1.42 9.08 4.69
CA TYR A 55 -2.52 9.62 3.87
C TYR A 55 -3.23 10.75 4.62
N VAL A 56 -2.58 11.90 4.77
CA VAL A 56 -3.30 13.13 5.11
C VAL A 56 -4.21 13.42 3.92
N ASN A 57 -5.52 13.36 4.14
CA ASN A 57 -6.60 13.63 3.18
C ASN A 57 -6.37 14.91 2.36
N LEU A 58 -5.61 14.83 1.28
CA LEU A 58 -5.42 15.91 0.31
C LEU A 58 -6.57 15.92 -0.72
N MET A 59 -7.42 14.89 -0.74
CA MET A 59 -8.57 14.78 -1.65
C MET A 59 -9.87 15.37 -1.08
N ASP A 60 -9.90 15.85 0.17
CA ASP A 60 -11.14 16.33 0.81
C ASP A 60 -11.47 17.81 0.50
N LYS A 61 -11.24 18.22 -0.75
CA LYS A 61 -11.65 19.54 -1.26
C LYS A 61 -12.21 19.50 -2.67
N SER A 62 -13.10 18.55 -2.96
CA SER A 62 -14.16 18.83 -3.92
C SER A 62 -15.33 17.85 -3.76
N LEU A 63 -16.41 18.37 -3.20
CA LEU A 63 -17.80 18.01 -3.50
C LEU A 63 -18.30 16.64 -3.01
N ALA A 64 -18.66 16.53 -1.73
CA ALA A 64 -19.95 15.98 -1.30
C ALA A 64 -20.11 16.05 0.23
N THR A 65 -21.13 16.77 0.66
CA THR A 65 -21.91 16.61 1.91
C THR A 65 -21.16 16.33 3.21
N MET A 66 -21.13 17.40 4.01
CA MET A 66 -20.94 17.47 5.45
C MET A 66 -21.58 16.31 6.24
N VAL A 67 -20.83 15.24 6.51
CA VAL A 67 -21.11 14.32 7.63
C VAL A 67 -19.97 14.46 8.63
N LYS A 68 -20.27 15.08 9.77
CA LYS A 68 -19.37 15.13 10.93
C LYS A 68 -18.99 13.70 11.34
N ARG A 69 -17.77 13.24 11.01
CA ARG A 69 -17.19 12.07 11.66
C ARG A 69 -16.45 12.52 12.93
N ASN A 70 -16.98 12.08 14.07
CA ASN A 70 -16.37 12.25 15.38
C ASN A 70 -14.93 11.71 15.37
N LYS A 71 -13.98 12.56 15.79
CA LYS A 71 -12.60 12.19 16.10
C LYS A 71 -12.59 11.28 17.33
N GLY A 72 -12.40 9.99 17.08
CA GLY A 72 -12.06 8.97 18.08
C GLY A 72 -11.27 7.87 17.36
N GLY A 73 -9.98 8.13 17.12
CA GLY A 73 -9.13 7.28 16.27
C GLY A 73 -8.74 5.98 16.97
N THR A 74 -9.59 4.97 16.92
CA THR A 74 -9.13 3.59 16.95
C THR A 74 -8.55 3.28 15.57
N ARG A 75 -7.24 2.98 15.50
CA ARG A 75 -6.57 2.49 14.28
C ARG A 75 -7.39 1.33 13.71
N ARG A 76 -8.12 1.57 12.62
CA ARG A 76 -8.83 0.49 11.91
C ARG A 76 -7.79 -0.20 11.05
N THR A 77 -7.29 -1.34 11.49
CA THR A 77 -6.40 -2.17 10.68
C THR A 77 -7.15 -2.59 9.43
N LEU A 78 -6.64 -2.18 8.26
CA LEU A 78 -7.28 -2.56 7.01
C LEU A 78 -7.21 -4.08 6.82
N PRO A 79 -8.30 -4.72 6.38
CA PRO A 79 -8.35 -6.15 6.16
C PRO A 79 -7.28 -6.61 5.16
N LYS A 80 -6.69 -7.75 5.46
CA LYS A 80 -5.65 -8.40 4.66
C LYS A 80 -6.27 -9.33 3.61
N ILE A 81 -5.41 -9.89 2.76
CA ILE A 81 -5.79 -10.82 1.69
C ILE A 81 -6.62 -12.00 2.18
N ASP A 82 -6.33 -12.54 3.38
CA ASP A 82 -7.11 -13.64 3.97
C ASP A 82 -8.59 -13.24 4.20
N ALA A 83 -8.84 -12.00 4.61
CA ALA A 83 -10.20 -11.49 4.77
C ALA A 83 -10.87 -11.31 3.41
N MET A 84 -10.14 -10.81 2.40
CA MET A 84 -10.66 -10.65 1.04
C MET A 84 -11.03 -11.99 0.40
N LEU A 85 -10.22 -13.03 0.61
CA LEU A 85 -10.53 -14.41 0.22
C LEU A 85 -11.77 -14.91 0.96
N GLY A 86 -11.87 -14.65 2.27
CA GLY A 86 -13.05 -15.01 3.07
C GLY A 86 -14.35 -14.32 2.63
N TRP A 87 -14.26 -13.08 2.13
CA TRP A 87 -15.40 -12.36 1.56
C TRP A 87 -15.76 -12.81 0.13
N GLY A 88 -14.86 -13.54 -0.54
CA GLY A 88 -15.04 -13.96 -1.92
C GLY A 88 -14.89 -12.83 -2.95
N VAL A 89 -14.35 -11.66 -2.56
CA VAL A 89 -14.06 -10.56 -3.48
C VAL A 89 -12.82 -10.83 -4.34
N VAL A 90 -12.01 -11.81 -3.92
CA VAL A 90 -10.96 -12.49 -4.68
C VAL A 90 -10.99 -13.97 -4.30
N LYS A 91 -10.41 -14.83 -5.13
CA LYS A 91 -10.49 -16.30 -5.02
C LYS A 91 -9.13 -16.93 -5.33
N GLU A 92 -8.92 -18.13 -4.79
CA GLU A 92 -7.82 -18.98 -5.25
C GLU A 92 -7.97 -19.25 -6.75
N GLY A 93 -6.86 -19.14 -7.48
CA GLY A 93 -6.84 -19.27 -8.93
C GLY A 93 -6.93 -17.93 -9.66
N ASP A 94 -7.29 -16.84 -8.98
CA ASP A 94 -7.34 -15.52 -9.61
C ASP A 94 -5.96 -15.09 -10.13
N VAL A 95 -5.94 -14.46 -11.29
CA VAL A 95 -4.71 -13.91 -11.87
C VAL A 95 -4.47 -12.52 -11.31
N ILE A 96 -3.33 -12.35 -10.67
CA ILE A 96 -2.83 -11.07 -10.18
C ILE A 96 -1.73 -10.59 -11.11
N ALA A 97 -1.91 -9.41 -11.69
CA ALA A 97 -0.92 -8.71 -12.50
C ALA A 97 -0.19 -7.65 -11.66
N ALA A 98 1.09 -7.44 -11.94
CA ALA A 98 1.83 -6.32 -11.40
C ALA A 98 1.48 -5.05 -12.19
N LYS A 99 1.06 -3.99 -11.51
CA LYS A 99 0.65 -2.72 -12.12
C LYS A 99 1.72 -2.17 -13.08
N ASP A 100 1.33 -1.77 -14.28
CA ASP A 100 2.20 -1.21 -15.32
C ASP A 100 3.36 -2.15 -15.75
N ARG A 101 3.19 -3.46 -15.56
CA ARG A 101 4.15 -4.51 -15.95
C ARG A 101 3.39 -5.70 -16.57
N ASP A 102 4.04 -6.46 -17.43
CA ASP A 102 3.46 -7.68 -18.03
C ASP A 102 3.63 -8.93 -17.15
N ASN A 103 4.00 -8.75 -15.89
CA ASN A 103 4.23 -9.86 -14.96
C ASN A 103 2.94 -10.27 -14.26
N GLU A 104 2.67 -11.58 -14.24
CA GLU A 104 1.46 -12.16 -13.67
C GLU A 104 1.80 -13.34 -12.75
N GLY A 105 0.89 -13.61 -11.83
CA GLY A 105 0.95 -14.77 -10.95
C GLY A 105 -0.45 -15.19 -10.49
N ILE A 106 -0.56 -16.43 -10.02
CA ILE A 106 -1.84 -17.01 -9.58
C ILE A 106 -1.97 -16.85 -8.06
N LEU A 107 -3.08 -16.29 -7.60
CA LEU A 107 -3.42 -16.18 -6.19
C LEU A 107 -3.71 -17.55 -5.59
N LEU A 108 -3.03 -17.88 -4.49
CA LEU A 108 -3.23 -19.10 -3.73
C LEU A 108 -4.21 -18.87 -2.57
N ALA A 109 -4.81 -19.94 -2.06
CA ALA A 109 -5.74 -19.88 -0.92
C ALA A 109 -5.13 -19.32 0.38
N ASN A 110 -3.80 -19.32 0.51
CA ASN A 110 -3.06 -18.74 1.63
C ASN A 110 -2.65 -17.27 1.41
N GLY A 111 -3.10 -16.65 0.31
CA GLY A 111 -2.78 -15.26 -0.04
C GLY A 111 -1.42 -15.05 -0.71
N ASN A 112 -0.62 -16.11 -0.90
CA ASN A 112 0.61 -16.05 -1.67
C ASN A 112 0.35 -16.09 -3.18
N ILE A 113 1.39 -15.84 -3.95
CA ILE A 113 1.35 -15.83 -5.42
C ILE A 113 2.25 -16.92 -5.97
N MET A 114 1.71 -17.74 -6.85
CA MET A 114 2.43 -18.75 -7.63
C MET A 114 2.91 -18.13 -8.95
N VAL A 115 4.22 -18.17 -9.19
CA VAL A 115 4.85 -17.64 -10.41
C VAL A 115 5.92 -18.60 -10.87
N ASN A 116 5.85 -19.08 -12.12
CA ASN A 116 6.81 -20.04 -12.67
C ASN A 116 7.06 -21.25 -11.73
N ASP A 117 5.98 -21.86 -11.24
CA ASP A 117 6.00 -22.99 -10.28
C ASP A 117 6.70 -22.71 -8.93
N LYS A 118 6.89 -21.43 -8.59
CA LYS A 118 7.43 -21.01 -7.30
C LYS A 118 6.42 -20.16 -6.54
N GLU A 119 6.09 -20.61 -5.33
CA GLU A 119 5.30 -19.85 -4.38
C GLU A 119 6.15 -18.73 -3.76
N LYS A 120 5.62 -17.51 -3.76
CA LYS A 120 6.21 -16.34 -3.11
C LYS A 120 5.13 -15.53 -2.40
N SER A 121 5.51 -14.81 -1.35
CA SER A 121 4.63 -13.76 -0.86
C SER A 121 4.45 -12.69 -1.93
N MET A 122 3.23 -12.15 -2.04
CA MET A 122 2.91 -11.11 -3.04
C MET A 122 3.86 -9.91 -2.95
N GLN A 123 4.25 -9.54 -1.73
CA GLN A 123 5.21 -8.44 -1.51
C GLN A 123 6.61 -8.79 -2.03
N SER A 124 7.12 -9.99 -1.77
CA SER A 124 8.44 -10.40 -2.26
C SER A 124 8.47 -10.44 -3.78
N TRP A 125 7.42 -11.01 -4.39
CA TRP A 125 7.27 -11.07 -5.84
C TRP A 125 7.26 -9.68 -6.47
N LEU A 126 6.46 -8.74 -5.95
CA LEU A 126 6.42 -7.38 -6.48
C LEU A 126 7.76 -6.63 -6.28
N LYS A 127 8.44 -6.78 -5.14
CA LYS A 127 9.77 -6.18 -4.93
C LYS A 127 10.79 -6.63 -5.98
N GLU A 128 10.78 -7.91 -6.33
CA GLU A 128 11.66 -8.45 -7.38
C GLU A 128 11.35 -7.84 -8.75
N ILE A 129 10.07 -7.67 -9.10
CA ILE A 129 9.64 -7.08 -10.38
C ILE A 129 10.07 -5.62 -10.49
N TYR A 130 9.83 -4.82 -9.44
CA TYR A 130 10.13 -3.38 -9.47
C TYR A 130 11.58 -3.04 -9.10
N GLY A 131 12.34 -4.00 -8.55
CA GLY A 131 13.67 -3.74 -8.00
C GLY A 131 13.65 -2.85 -6.75
N TRP A 132 12.52 -2.81 -6.03
CA TRP A 132 12.33 -1.94 -4.87
C TRP A 132 12.60 -2.64 -3.54
N SER A 133 13.12 -1.88 -2.57
CA SER A 133 13.29 -2.34 -1.20
C SER A 133 11.95 -2.52 -0.45
N SER A 134 10.89 -1.83 -0.89
CA SER A 134 9.53 -1.89 -0.36
C SER A 134 8.52 -1.58 -1.48
N VAL A 135 7.30 -2.13 -1.39
CA VAL A 135 6.23 -1.94 -2.38
C VAL A 135 4.87 -1.94 -1.67
N GLN A 136 3.95 -1.11 -2.16
CA GLN A 136 2.54 -1.11 -1.74
C GLN A 136 1.80 -2.28 -2.39
N THR A 137 1.90 -3.46 -1.77
CA THR A 137 1.38 -4.72 -2.31
C THR A 137 -0.02 -4.60 -2.92
N TYR A 138 -1.01 -4.07 -2.18
CA TYR A 138 -2.40 -4.00 -2.62
C TYR A 138 -2.68 -2.98 -3.73
N VAL A 139 -1.85 -1.93 -3.84
CA VAL A 139 -1.99 -0.90 -4.89
C VAL A 139 -1.39 -1.39 -6.20
N PHE A 140 -0.29 -2.15 -6.11
CA PHE A 140 0.46 -2.66 -7.27
C PHE A 140 0.02 -4.06 -7.71
N ALA A 141 -0.82 -4.74 -6.92
CA ALA A 141 -1.47 -5.99 -7.30
C ALA A 141 -2.81 -5.68 -7.98
N ILE A 142 -2.88 -5.93 -9.28
CA ILE A 142 -4.07 -5.75 -10.10
C ILE A 142 -4.75 -7.10 -10.27
N HIS A 143 -6.01 -7.20 -9.85
CA HIS A 143 -6.82 -8.35 -10.15
C HIS A 143 -7.21 -8.30 -11.64
N LYS A 144 -6.73 -9.27 -12.42
CA LYS A 144 -6.79 -9.21 -13.89
C LYS A 144 -8.22 -9.29 -14.42
N GLU A 145 -9.10 -10.05 -13.78
CA GLU A 145 -10.50 -10.19 -14.20
C GLU A 145 -11.29 -8.90 -14.00
N SER A 146 -11.12 -8.21 -12.86
CA SER A 146 -11.83 -6.95 -12.60
C SER A 146 -11.12 -5.72 -13.15
N GLY A 147 -9.83 -5.82 -13.48
CA GLY A 147 -8.99 -4.69 -13.86
C GLY A 147 -8.69 -3.70 -12.72
N LYS A 148 -9.08 -4.05 -11.48
CA LYS A 148 -8.94 -3.18 -10.30
C LYS A 148 -7.77 -3.63 -9.44
N SER A 149 -7.14 -2.68 -8.75
CA SER A 149 -6.19 -3.02 -7.68
C SER A 149 -6.90 -3.71 -6.51
N LEU A 150 -6.18 -4.56 -5.79
CA LEU A 150 -6.71 -5.17 -4.56
C LEU A 150 -7.11 -4.11 -3.53
N SER A 151 -6.43 -2.95 -3.52
CA SER A 151 -6.81 -1.81 -2.68
C SER A 151 -8.21 -1.29 -3.00
N GLN A 152 -8.53 -1.12 -4.30
CA GLN A 152 -9.84 -0.66 -4.74
C GLN A 152 -10.93 -1.68 -4.43
N ILE A 153 -10.69 -2.97 -4.71
CA ILE A 153 -11.65 -4.05 -4.42
C ILE A 153 -12.00 -4.06 -2.92
N ARG A 154 -10.98 -3.92 -2.07
CA ARG A 154 -11.16 -3.87 -0.62
C ARG A 154 -11.97 -2.64 -0.18
N GLU A 155 -11.67 -1.47 -0.73
CA GLU A 155 -12.36 -0.22 -0.40
C GLU A 155 -13.84 -0.24 -0.85
N GLU A 156 -14.11 -0.77 -2.03
CA GLU A 156 -15.47 -0.94 -2.56
C GLU A 156 -16.30 -1.86 -1.67
N TYR A 157 -15.78 -3.03 -1.31
CA TYR A 157 -16.48 -3.97 -0.43
C TYR A 157 -16.77 -3.37 0.96
N MET A 158 -15.78 -2.72 1.56
CA MET A 158 -15.94 -2.07 2.86
C MET A 158 -16.96 -0.93 2.83
N SER A 159 -17.02 -0.20 1.71
CA SER A 159 -17.99 0.88 1.52
C SER A 159 -19.41 0.34 1.34
N GLN A 160 -19.59 -0.75 0.60
CA GLN A 160 -20.87 -1.43 0.44
C GLN A 160 -21.41 -1.93 1.79
N GLN A 161 -20.57 -2.66 2.53
CA GLN A 161 -20.94 -3.15 3.87
C GLN A 161 -21.30 -2.03 4.85
N ALA A 162 -20.62 -0.89 4.76
CA ALA A 162 -20.93 0.27 5.59
C ALA A 162 -22.27 0.92 5.21
N MET A 163 -22.64 0.93 3.93
CA MET A 163 -23.93 1.43 3.46
C MET A 163 -25.08 0.50 3.87
N GLU A 164 -24.91 -0.81 3.68
CA GLU A 164 -25.90 -1.82 4.08
C GLU A 164 -26.18 -1.74 5.59
N ALA A 165 -25.15 -1.59 6.43
CA ALA A 165 -25.32 -1.44 7.88
C ALA A 165 -26.03 -0.14 8.31
N THR A 166 -26.13 0.87 7.44
CA THR A 166 -26.85 2.13 7.73
C THR A 166 -28.29 2.16 7.23
N ASP A 167 -28.69 1.27 6.31
CA ASP A 167 -30.06 1.21 5.78
C ASP A 167 -31.00 0.38 6.68
N ASP A 168 -30.44 -0.41 7.61
CA ASP A 168 -31.15 -1.21 8.62
C ASP A 168 -31.56 -0.40 9.89
N PHE A 169 -31.50 0.94 9.87
CA PHE A 169 -31.85 1.83 11.01
C PHE A 169 -32.93 2.88 10.70
#